data_AF-A0A318UNZ6-F1
#
_entry.id   AF-A0A318UNZ6-F1
#
_cell.length_a   1.000
_cell.length_b   1.000
_cell.length_c   1.000
_cell.angle_alpha   90.00
_cell.angle_beta   90.00
_cell.angle_gamma   90.00
#
_symmetry.space_group_name_H-M   'P 1'
#
loop_
_entity.id
_entity.type
_entity.pdbx_description
1 polymer ?
#
loop_
_entity_poly.entity_id
_entity_poly.type
_entity_poly.pdbx_seq_one_letter_code
_entity_poly.pdbx_strand_id
1 'polypeptide(L)'
;MKKFVYIVTDRNRTSLHAGMSADLIKTLAFYKQMPSLFFDSGQQLTRLVYFEEFKTEAQALSRFKLISRFTRMQKERLVRSCNPDWVDLTIGLDFEHIMSNKVINTQVQMPLGIMS
;
A
#
# COMPACT_ATOMS: atom_id res chain seq x y z
N MET A 1 -1.96 -11.60 15.60
CA MET A 1 -1.17 -10.81 14.64
C MET A 1 -2.08 -10.44 13.48
N LYS A 2 -2.06 -9.18 13.04
CA LYS A 2 -2.86 -8.71 11.90
C LYS A 2 -2.34 -9.34 10.61
N LYS A 3 -3.25 -9.57 9.65
CA LYS A 3 -2.92 -10.07 8.32
C LYS A 3 -3.58 -9.16 7.30
N PHE A 4 -2.89 -8.88 6.21
CA PHE A 4 -3.34 -7.96 5.18
C PHE A 4 -3.50 -8.71 3.87
N VAL A 5 -4.59 -8.45 3.17
CA VAL A 5 -4.76 -8.84 1.76
C VAL A 5 -4.70 -7.56 0.95
N TYR A 6 -3.93 -7.54 -0.12
CA TYR A 6 -3.69 -6.32 -0.89
C TYR A 6 -3.74 -6.57 -2.40
N ILE A 7 -3.96 -5.50 -3.16
CA ILE A 7 -3.81 -5.50 -4.61
C ILE A 7 -2.80 -4.43 -4.99
N VAL A 8 -1.76 -4.86 -5.71
CA VAL A 8 -0.77 -3.98 -6.33
C VAL A 8 -0.93 -3.96 -7.84
N THR A 9 -0.54 -2.85 -8.44
CA THR A 9 -0.59 -2.66 -9.87
C THR A 9 0.65 -1.92 -10.39
N ASP A 10 0.88 -2.04 -11.68
CA ASP A 10 1.91 -1.33 -12.42
C ASP A 10 1.46 0.11 -12.74
N ARG A 11 2.38 0.91 -13.30
CA ARG A 11 2.10 2.31 -13.66
C ARG A 11 0.95 2.43 -14.66
N ASN A 12 0.83 1.47 -15.59
CA ASN A 12 -0.16 1.48 -16.66
C ASN A 12 -1.45 0.74 -16.30
N ARG A 13 -1.57 0.24 -15.05
CA ARG A 13 -2.72 -0.55 -14.57
C ARG A 13 -2.97 -1.81 -15.41
N THR A 14 -1.96 -2.29 -16.15
CA THR A 14 -2.06 -3.48 -16.99
C THR A 14 -2.05 -4.77 -16.19
N SER A 15 -1.43 -4.79 -15.02
CA SER A 15 -1.29 -5.98 -14.18
C SER A 15 -1.86 -5.72 -12.78
N LEU A 16 -2.74 -6.61 -12.32
CA LEU A 16 -3.42 -6.53 -11.02
C LEU A 16 -3.12 -7.79 -10.20
N HIS A 17 -2.16 -7.66 -9.29
CA HIS A 17 -1.69 -8.76 -8.46
C HIS A 17 -2.31 -8.67 -7.07
N ALA A 18 -2.96 -9.75 -6.66
CA ALA A 18 -3.40 -9.90 -5.29
C ALA A 18 -2.30 -10.59 -4.49
N GLY A 19 -2.09 -10.15 -3.26
CA GLY A 19 -1.13 -10.74 -2.33
C GLY A 19 -1.67 -10.74 -0.91
N MET A 20 -0.99 -11.48 -0.03
CA MET A 20 -1.24 -11.47 1.41
C MET A 20 0.08 -11.20 2.12
N SER A 21 0.07 -10.41 3.20
CA SER A 21 1.24 -10.15 4.03
C SER A 21 0.84 -10.02 5.50
N ALA A 22 1.76 -10.37 6.40
CA ALA A 22 1.63 -10.06 7.82
C ALA A 22 2.11 -8.63 8.15
N ASP A 23 2.94 -8.04 7.28
CA ASP A 23 3.54 -6.73 7.44
C ASP A 23 3.55 -6.01 6.10
N LEU A 24 2.47 -5.27 5.84
CA LEU A 24 2.26 -4.61 4.55
C LEU A 24 3.38 -3.59 4.25
N ILE A 25 3.87 -2.88 5.27
CA ILE A 25 4.90 -1.84 5.12
C ILE A 25 6.22 -2.45 4.65
N LYS A 26 6.67 -3.54 5.31
CA LYS A 26 7.88 -4.24 4.87
C LYS A 26 7.75 -4.80 3.46
N THR A 27 6.59 -5.34 3.11
CA THR A 27 6.33 -5.86 1.76
C THR A 27 6.41 -4.75 0.71
N LEU A 28 5.82 -3.59 0.98
CA LEU A 28 5.88 -2.44 0.05
C LEU A 28 7.30 -1.89 -0.06
N ALA A 29 8.03 -1.78 1.06
CA ALA A 29 9.43 -1.37 1.05
C ALA A 29 10.28 -2.33 0.21
N PHE A 30 10.04 -3.64 0.31
CA PHE A 30 10.69 -4.63 -0.54
C PHE A 30 10.37 -4.41 -2.03
N TYR A 31 9.11 -4.21 -2.39
CA TYR A 31 8.73 -3.94 -3.79
C TYR A 31 9.34 -2.64 -4.35
N LYS A 32 9.49 -1.61 -3.50
CA LYS A 32 10.17 -0.34 -3.85
C LYS A 32 11.67 -0.53 -4.05
N GLN A 33 12.30 -1.34 -3.20
CA GLN A 33 13.74 -1.60 -3.23
C GLN A 33 14.15 -2.66 -4.24
N MET A 34 13.21 -3.50 -4.71
CA MET A 34 13.51 -4.59 -5.62
C MET A 34 14.11 -4.01 -6.91
N PRO A 35 15.40 -4.28 -7.20
CA PRO A 35 16.04 -3.72 -8.37
C PRO A 35 15.36 -4.28 -9.62
N SER A 36 15.17 -3.44 -10.63
CA SER A 36 14.68 -3.80 -11.96
C SER A 36 15.71 -4.67 -12.68
N LEU A 37 15.98 -5.87 -12.16
CA LEU A 37 16.99 -6.77 -12.70
C LEU A 37 16.53 -7.41 -14.02
N PHE A 38 15.21 -7.47 -14.27
CA PHE A 38 14.64 -8.17 -15.43
C PHE A 38 13.40 -7.52 -16.05
N PHE A 39 12.88 -6.43 -15.49
CA PHE A 39 11.67 -5.77 -15.98
C PHE A 39 11.94 -4.31 -16.33
N ASP A 40 11.44 -3.89 -17.48
CA ASP A 40 11.34 -2.48 -17.87
C ASP A 40 10.69 -1.70 -16.74
N SER A 41 11.24 -0.53 -16.39
CA SER A 41 10.77 0.31 -15.28
C SER A 41 9.26 0.64 -15.30
N GLY A 42 8.60 0.46 -16.45
CA GLY A 42 7.14 0.59 -16.61
C GLY A 42 6.28 -0.56 -16.06
N GLN A 43 6.83 -1.77 -15.88
CA GLN A 43 6.07 -2.95 -15.42
C GLN A 43 6.24 -3.25 -13.92
N GLN A 44 7.01 -2.45 -13.19
CA GLN A 44 7.22 -2.67 -11.78
C GLN A 44 5.92 -2.44 -10.99
N LEU A 45 5.51 -3.46 -10.22
CA LEU A 45 4.35 -3.44 -9.33
C LEU A 45 4.64 -2.56 -8.12
N THR A 46 4.54 -1.24 -8.33
CA THR A 46 4.94 -0.23 -7.36
C THR A 46 3.77 0.37 -6.61
N ARG A 47 2.54 0.29 -7.15
CA ARG A 47 1.39 1.03 -6.64
C ARG A 47 0.46 0.14 -5.87
N LEU A 48 0.23 0.49 -4.60
CA LEU A 48 -0.80 -0.16 -3.78
C LEU A 48 -2.13 0.54 -4.05
N VAL A 49 -3.11 -0.20 -4.55
CA VAL A 49 -4.42 0.37 -4.89
C VAL A 49 -5.55 -0.12 -3.99
N TYR A 50 -5.30 -1.19 -3.25
CA TYR A 50 -6.26 -1.81 -2.33
C TYR A 50 -5.55 -2.55 -1.21
N PHE A 51 -6.09 -2.48 0.00
CA PHE A 51 -5.74 -3.40 1.08
C PHE A 51 -6.90 -3.60 2.05
N GLU A 52 -6.94 -4.76 2.70
CA GLU A 52 -7.87 -5.12 3.76
C GLU A 52 -7.11 -5.71 4.95
N GLU A 53 -7.46 -5.31 6.16
CA GLU A 53 -6.91 -5.86 7.40
C GLU A 53 -7.83 -6.95 7.97
N PHE A 54 -7.24 -8.07 8.37
CA PHE A 54 -7.91 -9.20 9.01
C PHE A 54 -7.28 -9.53 10.37
N LYS A 55 -8.15 -9.94 11.31
CA LYS A 55 -7.74 -10.36 12.66
C LYS A 55 -7.17 -11.77 12.69
N THR A 56 -7.59 -12.63 11.76
CA THR A 56 -7.19 -14.04 11.70
C THR A 56 -6.63 -14.40 10.33
N GLU A 57 -5.67 -15.33 10.32
CA GLU A 57 -5.05 -15.82 9.08
C GLU A 57 -6.03 -16.58 8.20
N ALA A 58 -6.96 -17.34 8.79
CA ALA A 58 -7.99 -18.04 8.03
C ALA A 58 -8.90 -17.09 7.23
N GLN A 59 -9.27 -15.95 7.81
CA GLN A 59 -10.05 -14.92 7.12
C GLN A 59 -9.26 -14.30 5.97
N ALA A 60 -8.01 -13.90 6.23
CA ALA A 60 -7.13 -13.34 5.22
C ALA A 60 -6.89 -14.32 4.06
N LEU A 61 -6.64 -15.60 4.37
CA LEU A 61 -6.41 -16.63 3.37
C LEU A 61 -7.67 -16.91 2.52
N SER A 62 -8.84 -16.97 3.15
CA SER A 62 -10.10 -17.14 2.43
C SER A 62 -10.34 -15.97 1.47
N ARG A 63 -10.13 -14.74 1.95
CA ARG A 63 -10.26 -13.54 1.12
C ARG A 63 -9.24 -13.50 0.00
N PHE A 64 -7.99 -13.81 0.28
CA PHE A 64 -6.92 -13.89 -0.72
C PHE A 64 -7.25 -14.90 -1.81
N LYS A 65 -7.71 -16.11 -1.45
CA LYS A 65 -8.14 -17.13 -2.41
C LYS A 65 -9.29 -16.64 -3.29
N LEU A 66 -10.24 -15.93 -2.69
CA LEU A 66 -11.38 -15.35 -3.39
C LEU A 66 -10.94 -14.27 -4.39
N ILE A 67 -10.14 -13.29 -3.96
CA ILE A 67 -9.63 -12.21 -4.83
C ILE A 67 -8.68 -12.77 -5.91
N SER A 68 -7.90 -13.81 -5.60
CA SER A 68 -7.00 -14.45 -6.57
C SER A 68 -7.77 -15.10 -7.73
N ARG A 69 -9.01 -15.56 -7.50
CA ARG A 69 -9.90 -16.13 -8.52
C ARG A 69 -10.70 -15.08 -9.28
N PHE A 70 -10.67 -13.81 -8.85
CA PHE A 70 -11.40 -12.76 -9.54
C PHE A 70 -10.83 -12.49 -10.93
N THR A 71 -11.74 -12.26 -11.86
CA THR A 71 -11.39 -11.71 -13.17
C THR A 71 -10.83 -10.30 -13.01
N ARG A 72 -10.10 -9.82 -14.02
CA ARG A 72 -9.61 -8.44 -14.06
C ARG A 72 -10.71 -7.43 -13.76
N MET A 73 -11.86 -7.56 -14.42
CA MET A 73 -13.00 -6.65 -14.22
C MET A 73 -13.52 -6.67 -12.78
N GLN A 74 -13.56 -7.83 -12.13
CA GLN A 74 -13.97 -7.95 -10.73
C GLN A 74 -12.97 -7.27 -9.79
N LYS A 75 -11.66 -7.44 -10.01
CA LYS A 75 -10.62 -6.73 -9.25
C LYS A 75 -10.71 -5.22 -9.45
N GLU A 76 -10.91 -4.76 -10.69
CA GLU A 76 -11.09 -3.33 -10.97
C GLU A 76 -12.34 -2.75 -10.30
N ARG A 77 -13.46 -3.48 -10.29
CA ARG A 77 -14.68 -3.05 -9.57
C ARG A 77 -14.44 -2.95 -8.08
N LEU A 78 -13.73 -3.93 -7.50
CA LEU A 78 -13.35 -3.91 -6.10
C LEU A 78 -12.50 -2.67 -5.77
N VAL A 79 -11.45 -2.42 -6.56
CA VAL A 79 -10.59 -1.24 -6.39
C VAL A 79 -11.40 0.05 -6.55
N ARG A 80 -12.20 0.19 -7.61
CA ARG A 80 -13.00 1.40 -7.87
C ARG A 80 -14.02 1.68 -6.76
N SER A 81 -14.51 0.66 -6.06
CA SER A 81 -15.50 0.84 -4.98
C SER A 81 -14.96 1.59 -3.77
N CYS A 82 -13.64 1.53 -3.53
CA CYS A 82 -12.99 2.20 -2.40
C CYS A 82 -11.91 3.22 -2.81
N ASN A 83 -11.41 3.13 -4.04
CA ASN A 83 -10.35 3.95 -4.59
C ASN A 83 -10.65 4.27 -6.07
N PRO A 84 -11.68 5.12 -6.34
CA PRO A 84 -12.14 5.41 -7.70
C PRO A 84 -11.07 6.07 -8.57
N ASP A 85 -10.19 6.86 -7.95
CA ASP A 85 -9.12 7.60 -8.61
C ASP A 85 -7.82 6.79 -8.77
N TRP A 86 -7.78 5.56 -8.22
CA TRP A 86 -6.60 4.68 -8.23
C TRP A 86 -5.37 5.37 -7.63
N VAL A 87 -5.59 6.12 -6.55
CA VAL A 87 -4.52 6.76 -5.79
C VAL A 87 -3.62 5.68 -5.21
N ASP A 88 -2.32 5.93 -5.24
CA ASP A 88 -1.35 5.05 -4.60
C ASP A 88 -1.44 5.20 -3.08
N LEU A 89 -1.97 4.17 -2.43
CA LEU A 89 -2.19 4.12 -0.99
C LEU A 89 -0.89 3.96 -0.20
N THR A 90 0.24 3.67 -0.86
CA THR A 90 1.53 3.58 -0.17
C THR A 90 1.91 4.90 0.50
N ILE A 91 1.54 6.04 -0.08
CA ILE A 91 1.84 7.38 0.43
C ILE A 91 1.19 7.60 1.80
N GLY A 92 -0.07 7.18 1.94
CA GLY A 92 -0.79 7.29 3.22
C GLY A 92 -0.19 6.37 4.29
N LEU A 93 0.17 5.14 3.92
CA LEU A 93 0.80 4.19 4.85
C LEU A 93 2.19 4.66 5.32
N ASP A 94 2.98 5.26 4.43
CA ASP A 94 4.28 5.82 4.78
C ASP A 94 4.11 6.99 5.76
N PHE A 95 3.12 7.86 5.55
CA PHE A 95 2.82 8.97 6.46
C PHE A 95 2.42 8.46 7.87
N GLU A 96 1.45 7.54 7.95
CA GLU A 96 1.02 6.95 9.22
C GLU A 96 2.17 6.23 9.95
N HIS A 97 3.05 5.56 9.21
CA HIS A 97 4.23 4.91 9.78
C HIS A 97 5.22 5.92 10.36
N ILE A 98 5.49 7.01 9.65
CA ILE A 98 6.36 8.10 10.13
C ILE A 98 5.76 8.73 11.40
N MET A 99 4.45 8.99 11.40
CA MET A 99 3.74 9.62 12.52
C MET A 99 3.66 8.70 13.75
N SER A 100 3.51 7.38 13.54
CA SER A 100 3.49 6.39 14.64
C SER A 100 4.87 6.15 15.25
N ASN A 101 5.95 6.33 14.48
CA ASN A 101 7.33 6.09 14.94
C ASN A 101 8.03 7.35 15.44
N LYS A 102 7.54 8.55 15.14
CA LYS A 102 8.04 9.79 15.74
C LYS A 102 7.20 10.17 16.94
N VAL A 103 7.79 10.11 18.13
CA VAL A 103 7.44 11.09 19.18
C VAL A 103 7.75 12.46 18.57
N ILE A 104 6.72 13.17 18.16
CA ILE A 104 6.87 14.53 17.67
C ILE A 104 7.20 15.39 18.90
N ASN A 105 8.49 15.58 19.18
CA ASN A 105 8.94 16.70 20.00
C ASN A 105 8.65 17.98 19.20
N THR A 106 7.40 18.43 19.25
CA THR A 106 6.96 19.70 18.68
C THR A 106 7.44 20.81 19.61
N GLN A 107 8.72 21.16 19.50
CA GLN A 107 9.13 22.54 19.74
C GLN A 107 9.53 23.11 18.39
N VAL A 108 8.56 23.70 17.71
CA VAL A 108 8.88 24.74 16.75
C VAL A 108 9.35 25.92 17.59
N GLN A 109 10.66 26.08 17.77
CA GLN A 109 11.21 27.34 18.28
C GLN A 109 10.91 28.41 17.22
N MET A 110 9.89 29.23 17.48
CA MET A 110 9.78 30.50 16.77
C MET A 110 10.98 31.35 17.18
N PRO A 111 11.78 31.87 16.22
CA PRO A 111 12.78 32.86 16.57
C PRO A 111 12.06 34.10 17.10
N LEU A 112 12.26 34.40 18.39
CA LEU A 112 11.90 35.68 19.00
C LEU A 112 12.76 36.76 18.33
N GLY A 113 12.26 37.32 17.24
CA GLY A 113 13.05 38.24 16.43
C GLY A 113 12.29 38.97 15.33
N ILE A 114 11.00 39.27 15.51
CA ILE A 114 10.31 40.35 14.78
C ILE A 114 9.30 41.01 15.73
N MET A 115 9.81 41.69 16.75
CA MET A 115 9.11 42.82 17.36
C MET A 115 10.18 43.90 17.59
N SER A 116 10.37 44.72 16.57
CA SER A 116 11.03 46.03 16.65
C SER A 116 10.26 46.96 15.73
#